data_AF-A0A7W6D5D8-F1
#
_entry.id   AF-A0A7W6D5D8-F1
#
_cell.length_a   1.000
_cell.length_b   1.000
_cell.length_c   1.000
_cell.angle_alpha   90.00
_cell.angle_beta   90.00
_cell.angle_gamma   90.00
#
_symmetry.space_group_name_H-M   'P 1'
#
loop_
_entity.id
_entity.type
_entity.pdbx_description
1 polymer ?
#
loop_
_entity_poly.entity_id
_entity_poly.type
_entity_poly.pdbx_seq_one_letter_code
_entity_poly.pdbx_strand_id
1 'polypeptide(L)'
;MNDADRPPSLSWFFFGWSGRVSRMPFALGWGFWLMLVSAFLTQLVMTPHEEPMFAVWTMLFLAVGVVSSISTVMLSVKRLHDMALPSPLVLCLFVPAVSLFALVAFLVWPGTPGANAHGAVTNRPRE
;
A
#
# COMPACT_ATOMS: atom_id res chain seq x y z
N MET A 1 -8.86 23.51 -17.33
CA MET A 1 -7.76 22.55 -17.13
C MET A 1 -8.43 21.21 -16.92
N ASN A 2 -8.32 20.28 -17.87
CA ASN A 2 -8.98 18.97 -17.74
C ASN A 2 -8.37 18.24 -16.54
N ASP A 3 -9.19 17.55 -15.75
CA ASP A 3 -8.72 16.76 -14.58
C ASP A 3 -7.69 15.68 -14.97
N ALA A 4 -7.64 15.31 -16.26
CA ALA A 4 -6.68 14.38 -16.87
C ALA A 4 -5.20 14.81 -16.77
N ASP A 5 -4.91 16.11 -16.68
CA ASP A 5 -3.54 16.64 -16.64
C ASP A 5 -2.98 16.82 -15.23
N ARG A 6 -3.80 16.61 -14.19
CA ARG A 6 -3.36 16.81 -12.81
C ARG A 6 -2.42 15.67 -12.41
N PRO A 7 -1.24 15.96 -11.84
CA PRO A 7 -0.37 14.91 -11.33
C PRO A 7 -1.12 14.11 -10.26
N PRO A 8 -0.96 12.78 -10.21
CA PRO A 8 -1.61 11.93 -9.23
C PRO A 8 -1.25 12.41 -7.82
N SER A 9 -2.25 12.62 -6.97
CA SER A 9 -2.04 13.07 -5.59
C SER A 9 -1.55 11.92 -4.70
N LEU A 10 -0.83 12.25 -3.62
CA LEU A 10 -0.45 11.26 -2.60
C LEU A 10 -1.67 10.66 -1.91
N SER A 11 -2.74 11.44 -1.75
CA SER A 11 -4.00 10.95 -1.20
C SER A 11 -4.62 9.85 -2.07
N TRP A 12 -4.62 10.02 -3.40
CA TRP A 12 -5.04 8.96 -4.31
C TRP A 12 -4.07 7.77 -4.29
N PHE A 13 -2.76 8.05 -4.28
CA PHE A 13 -1.75 7.00 -4.32
C PHE A 13 -1.87 6.06 -3.10
N PHE A 14 -1.97 6.62 -1.88
CA PHE A 14 -2.06 5.82 -0.67
C PHE A 14 -3.49 5.38 -0.32
N PHE A 15 -4.52 6.17 -0.66
CA PHE A 15 -5.89 5.94 -0.16
C PHE A 15 -6.97 5.89 -1.26
N GLY A 16 -6.62 6.03 -2.53
CA GLY A 16 -7.54 5.89 -3.65
C GLY A 16 -7.81 4.43 -4.01
N TRP A 17 -9.04 4.11 -4.42
CA TRP A 17 -9.45 2.77 -4.84
C TRP A 17 -9.33 2.54 -6.36
N SER A 18 -9.44 3.60 -7.16
CA SER A 18 -9.48 3.52 -8.61
C SER A 18 -8.10 3.62 -9.26
N GLY A 19 -7.99 3.13 -10.49
CA GLY A 19 -6.76 3.18 -11.27
C GLY A 19 -5.86 1.97 -11.09
N ARG A 20 -4.63 2.11 -11.58
CA ARG A 20 -3.61 1.07 -11.61
C ARG A 20 -2.32 1.58 -11.02
N VAL A 21 -1.60 0.74 -10.29
CA VAL A 21 -0.26 1.05 -9.79
C VAL A 21 0.73 0.00 -10.26
N SER A 22 1.78 0.46 -10.94
CA SER A 22 2.86 -0.38 -11.44
C SER A 22 3.75 -0.90 -10.29
N ARG A 23 4.59 -1.90 -10.58
CA ARG A 23 5.44 -2.58 -9.58
C ARG A 23 6.34 -1.64 -8.77
N MET A 24 6.95 -0.64 -9.41
CA MET A 24 7.94 0.23 -8.75
C MET A 24 7.28 1.18 -7.73
N PRO A 25 6.25 1.97 -8.08
CA PRO A 25 5.52 2.76 -7.09
C PRO A 25 4.88 1.88 -6.01
N PHE A 26 4.33 0.70 -6.35
CA PHE A 26 3.85 -0.23 -5.33
C PHE A 26 4.95 -0.61 -4.33
N ALA A 27 6.14 -1.00 -4.82
CA ALA A 27 7.29 -1.36 -3.98
C ALA A 27 7.74 -0.20 -3.09
N LEU A 28 7.79 1.02 -3.64
CA LEU A 28 8.15 2.23 -2.88
C LEU A 28 7.11 2.58 -1.82
N GLY A 29 5.82 2.49 -2.15
CA GLY A 29 4.73 2.74 -1.20
C GLY A 29 4.70 1.70 -0.06
N TRP A 30 4.89 0.42 -0.39
CA TRP A 30 5.02 -0.64 0.60
C TRP A 30 6.27 -0.47 1.46
N GLY A 31 7.42 -0.17 0.85
CA GLY A 31 8.68 0.08 1.54
C GLY A 31 8.61 1.30 2.47
N PHE A 32 7.93 2.37 2.05
CA PHE A 32 7.67 3.55 2.88
C PHE A 32 6.92 3.15 4.17
N TRP A 33 5.82 2.40 4.04
CA TRP A 33 5.07 1.94 5.21
C TRP A 33 5.87 0.98 6.10
N LEU A 34 6.64 0.07 5.50
CA LEU A 34 7.52 -0.83 6.24
C LEU A 34 8.52 -0.04 7.08
N MET A 35 9.18 0.96 6.50
CA MET A 35 10.15 1.81 7.22
C MET A 35 9.48 2.61 8.33
N LEU A 36 8.32 3.21 8.06
CA LEU A 36 7.60 4.01 9.04
C LEU A 36 7.13 3.16 10.23
N VAL A 37 6.49 2.02 9.97
CA VAL A 37 6.06 1.06 11.02
C VAL A 37 7.26 0.57 11.82
N SER A 38 8.38 0.26 11.16
CA SER A 38 9.61 -0.20 11.83
C SER A 38 10.21 0.87 12.73
N ALA A 39 10.14 2.16 12.35
CA ALA A 39 10.62 3.25 13.17
C ALA A 39 9.83 3.37 14.49
N PHE A 40 8.49 3.32 14.42
CA PHE A 40 7.65 3.33 15.63
C PHE A 40 7.80 2.07 16.48
N LEU A 41 7.94 0.90 15.84
CA LEU A 41 8.22 -0.34 16.56
C LEU A 41 9.55 -0.27 17.31
N THR A 42 10.58 0.32 16.70
CA THR A 42 11.89 0.49 17.34
C THR A 42 11.78 1.38 18.57
N GLN A 43 11.06 2.52 18.48
CA GLN A 43 10.82 3.38 19.63
C GLN A 43 10.07 2.65 20.75
N LEU A 44 9.04 1.87 20.40
CA LEU A 44 8.27 1.07 21.35
C LEU A 44 9.14 0.03 22.08
N VAL A 45 9.97 -0.72 21.34
CA VAL A 45 10.85 -1.77 21.90
C VAL A 45 11.96 -1.20 22.77
N MET A 46 12.47 -0.01 22.43
CA MET A 46 13.57 0.64 23.17
C MET A 46 13.09 1.41 24.40
N THR A 47 11.77 1.62 24.56
CA THR A 47 11.21 2.37 25.69
C THR A 47 10.83 1.42 26.82
N PRO A 48 11.40 1.57 28.04
CA PRO A 48 11.02 0.74 29.19
C PRO A 48 9.53 0.87 29.52
N HIS A 49 8.92 -0.23 29.97
CA HIS A 49 7.48 -0.27 30.27
C HIS A 49 7.03 0.65 31.42
N GLU A 50 7.95 1.04 32.30
CA GLU A 50 7.68 1.92 33.45
C GLU A 50 7.59 3.40 33.05
N GLU A 51 8.11 3.76 31.87
CA GLU A 51 8.12 5.13 31.38
C GLU A 51 6.74 5.53 30.81
N PRO A 52 6.22 6.73 31.12
CA PRO A 52 4.96 7.22 30.54
C PRO A 52 4.98 7.24 29.00
N MET A 53 6.17 7.41 28.42
CA MET A 53 6.39 7.42 26.98
C MET A 53 6.07 6.07 26.31
N PHE A 54 6.13 4.96 27.04
CA PHE A 54 5.77 3.65 26.52
C PHE A 54 4.33 3.61 25.97
N ALA A 55 3.40 4.20 26.71
CA ALA A 55 2.00 4.29 26.30
C ALA A 55 1.82 5.15 25.03
N VAL A 56 2.57 6.25 24.93
CA VAL A 56 2.57 7.12 23.75
C VAL A 56 3.07 6.38 22.51
N TRP A 57 4.21 5.70 22.60
CA TRP A 57 4.74 4.91 21.48
C TRP A 57 3.83 3.75 21.10
N THR A 58 3.19 3.11 22.07
CA THR A 58 2.20 2.05 21.81
C THR A 58 1.05 2.59 20.97
N MET A 59 0.47 3.73 21.36
CA MET A 59 -0.63 4.36 20.63
C MET A 59 -0.23 4.79 19.22
N LEU A 60 0.95 5.39 19.06
CA LEU A 60 1.47 5.82 17.77
C LEU A 60 1.76 4.63 16.84
N PHE A 61 2.36 3.56 17.37
CA PHE A 61 2.60 2.32 16.63
C PHE A 61 1.29 1.71 16.13
N LEU A 62 0.27 1.63 16.99
CA LEU A 62 -1.06 1.13 16.60
C LEU A 62 -1.72 2.01 15.54
N ALA A 63 -1.69 3.34 15.71
CA ALA A 63 -2.25 4.29 14.75
C ALA A 63 -1.59 4.15 13.37
N VAL A 64 -0.27 4.11 13.32
CA VAL A 64 0.50 3.91 12.08
C VAL A 64 0.24 2.52 11.50
N GLY A 65 0.12 1.48 12.33
CA GLY A 65 -0.25 0.14 11.91
C GLY A 65 -1.60 0.07 11.20
N VAL A 66 -2.62 0.76 11.74
CA VAL A 66 -3.95 0.82 11.10
C VAL A 66 -3.91 1.59 9.79
N VAL A 67 -3.32 2.79 9.78
CA VAL A 67 -3.26 3.63 8.56
C VAL A 67 -2.45 2.95 7.46
N SER A 68 -1.31 2.34 7.80
CA SER A 68 -0.48 1.59 6.86
C SER A 68 -1.20 0.36 6.31
N SER A 69 -1.99 -0.34 7.13
CA SER A 69 -2.77 -1.50 6.70
C SER A 69 -3.82 -1.12 5.66
N ILE A 70 -4.60 -0.07 5.94
CA ILE A 70 -5.61 0.45 5.00
C ILE A 70 -4.95 0.85 3.68
N SER A 71 -3.84 1.60 3.77
CA SER A 71 -3.13 2.04 2.58
C SER A 71 -2.52 0.89 1.78
N THR A 72 -1.96 -0.12 2.46
CA THR A 72 -1.39 -1.32 1.82
C THR A 72 -2.45 -2.13 1.09
N VAL A 73 -3.64 -2.27 1.67
CA VAL A 73 -4.79 -2.91 1.00
C VAL A 73 -5.15 -2.13 -0.28
N MET A 74 -5.28 -0.81 -0.20
CA MET A 74 -5.63 0.02 -1.36
C MET A 74 -4.56 0.02 -2.46
N LEU A 75 -3.27 0.04 -2.09
CA LEU A 75 -2.16 -0.15 -3.03
C LEU A 75 -2.21 -1.52 -3.69
N SER A 76 -2.50 -2.57 -2.92
CA SER A 76 -2.59 -3.95 -3.41
C SER A 76 -3.77 -4.15 -4.36
N VAL A 77 -4.93 -3.53 -4.10
CA VAL A 77 -6.06 -3.51 -5.02
C VAL A 77 -5.66 -2.88 -6.36
N LYS A 78 -5.01 -1.72 -6.35
CA LYS A 78 -4.51 -1.07 -7.59
C LYS A 78 -3.40 -1.87 -8.28
N ARG A 79 -2.62 -2.66 -7.53
CA ARG A 79 -1.65 -3.60 -8.11
C ARG A 79 -2.35 -4.78 -8.78
N LEU A 80 -3.40 -5.34 -8.18
CA LEU A 80 -4.24 -6.37 -8.80
C LEU A 80 -4.91 -5.86 -10.08
N HIS A 81 -5.44 -4.63 -10.05
CA HIS A 81 -5.96 -3.95 -11.24
C HIS A 81 -4.91 -3.83 -12.34
N ASP A 82 -3.65 -3.53 -11.98
CA ASP A 82 -2.56 -3.44 -12.95
C ASP A 82 -2.22 -4.78 -13.58
N MET A 83 -2.40 -5.89 -12.87
CA MET A 83 -2.21 -7.26 -13.39
C MET A 83 -3.48 -7.82 -14.07
N ALA A 84 -4.55 -7.04 -14.17
CA ALA A 84 -5.89 -7.49 -14.60
C ALA A 84 -6.40 -8.72 -13.82
N LEU A 85 -6.07 -8.79 -12.54
CA LEU A 85 -6.55 -9.82 -11.62
C LEU A 85 -7.77 -9.32 -10.83
N PRO A 86 -8.67 -10.22 -10.38
CA PRO A 86 -9.82 -9.85 -9.57
C PRO A 86 -9.42 -9.18 -8.25
N SER A 87 -9.98 -8.00 -7.96
CA SER A 87 -9.74 -7.24 -6.72
C SER A 87 -10.01 -8.04 -5.42
N PRO A 88 -10.98 -8.98 -5.34
CA PRO A 88 -11.19 -9.79 -4.14
C PRO A 88 -9.98 -10.63 -3.70
N LEU A 89 -9.01 -10.88 -4.59
CA LEU A 89 -7.76 -11.56 -4.23
C LEU A 89 -6.95 -10.77 -3.19
N VAL A 90 -7.24 -9.49 -2.96
CA VAL A 90 -6.61 -8.73 -1.87
C VAL A 90 -6.90 -9.34 -0.49
N LEU A 91 -8.01 -10.07 -0.34
CA LEU A 91 -8.35 -10.75 0.92
C LEU A 91 -7.33 -11.84 1.28
N CYS A 92 -6.63 -12.39 0.29
CA CYS A 92 -5.56 -13.37 0.52
C CYS A 92 -4.38 -12.78 1.32
N LEU A 93 -4.25 -11.44 1.38
CA LEU A 93 -3.21 -10.78 2.18
C LEU A 93 -3.40 -10.93 3.69
N PHE A 94 -4.60 -11.30 4.15
CA PHE A 94 -4.87 -11.56 5.57
C PHE A 94 -4.43 -12.97 6.02
N VAL A 95 -4.02 -13.83 5.08
CA VAL A 95 -3.46 -15.16 5.39
C VAL A 95 -1.93 -15.06 5.40
N PRO A 96 -1.25 -15.20 6.56
CA PRO A 96 0.18 -14.85 6.70
C PRO A 96 1.11 -15.54 5.69
N ALA A 97 0.92 -16.83 5.41
CA ALA A 97 1.76 -17.54 4.45
C ALA A 97 1.49 -17.07 3.01
N VAL A 98 0.23 -16.84 2.66
CA VAL A 98 -0.18 -16.45 1.30
C VAL A 98 0.23 -15.00 0.99
N SER A 99 0.18 -14.11 1.97
CA SER A 99 0.55 -12.71 1.80
C SER A 99 2.01 -12.51 1.40
N LEU A 100 2.92 -13.39 1.85
CA LEU A 100 4.33 -13.39 1.43
C LEU A 100 4.48 -13.73 -0.06
N PHE A 101 3.78 -14.77 -0.53
CA PHE A 101 3.77 -15.10 -1.96
C PHE A 101 3.13 -13.99 -2.79
N ALA A 102 2.04 -13.40 -2.31
CA ALA A 102 1.38 -12.28 -2.96
C ALA A 102 2.30 -11.05 -3.06
N LEU A 103 3.06 -10.75 -2.00
CA LEU A 103 4.05 -9.67 -2.01
C LEU A 103 5.11 -9.92 -3.10
N VAL A 104 5.71 -11.11 -3.15
CA VAL A 104 6.69 -11.47 -4.17
C VAL A 104 6.09 -11.33 -5.58
N ALA A 105 4.87 -11.83 -5.78
CA ALA A 105 4.15 -11.68 -7.04
C ALA A 105 3.95 -10.21 -7.40
N PHE A 106 3.54 -9.36 -6.46
CA PHE A 106 3.33 -7.93 -6.70
C PHE A 106 4.61 -7.18 -7.07
N LEU A 107 5.75 -7.59 -6.54
CA LEU A 107 7.05 -6.97 -6.82
C LEU A 107 7.64 -7.40 -8.16
N VAL A 108 7.46 -8.67 -8.55
CA VAL A 108 8.15 -9.27 -9.72
C VAL A 108 7.25 -9.37 -10.95
N TRP A 109 5.98 -9.72 -10.77
CA TRP A 109 5.07 -10.00 -11.89
C TRP A 109 4.76 -8.71 -12.67
N PRO A 110 4.86 -8.69 -14.01
CA PRO A 110 4.57 -7.50 -14.81
C PRO A 110 3.07 -7.16 -14.83
N GLY A 111 2.75 -5.87 -14.94
CA GLY A 111 1.37 -5.44 -15.23
C GLY A 111 0.94 -5.74 -16.66
N THR A 112 -0.35 -5.54 -16.96
CA THR A 112 -0.88 -5.69 -18.32
C THR A 112 -0.37 -4.58 -19.25
N PRO A 113 0.11 -4.93 -20.46
CA PRO A 113 0.49 -3.94 -21.44
C PRO A 113 -0.75 -3.19 -21.98
N GLY A 114 -0.62 -1.88 -22.16
CA GLY A 114 -1.70 -1.04 -22.70
C GLY A 114 -2.86 -0.83 -21.73
N ALA A 115 -4.00 -0.42 -22.29
CA ALA A 115 -5.21 -0.12 -21.53
C ALA A 115 -5.90 -1.39 -21.00
N ASN A 116 -6.49 -1.30 -19.81
CA ASN A 116 -7.36 -2.35 -19.27
C ASN A 116 -8.62 -1.74 -18.62
N ALA A 117 -9.50 -2.57 -18.07
CA ALA A 117 -10.76 -2.14 -17.46
C ALA A 117 -10.60 -1.15 -16.30
N HIS A 118 -9.41 -1.00 -15.73
CA HIS A 118 -9.12 -0.12 -14.60
C HIS A 118 -8.34 1.14 -14.98
N GLY A 119 -8.00 1.35 -16.26
CA GLY A 119 -7.38 2.56 -16.75
C GLY A 119 -6.52 2.35 -18.00
N ALA A 120 -6.37 3.42 -18.79
CA ALA A 120 -5.55 3.44 -20.00
C ALA A 120 -4.04 3.45 -19.68
N VAL A 121 -3.65 4.09 -18.58
CA VAL A 121 -2.26 4.28 -18.15
C VAL A 121 -2.06 3.86 -16.69
N THR A 122 -0.85 3.42 -16.36
CA THR A 122 -0.47 3.11 -14.98
C THR A 122 -0.16 4.36 -14.18
N ASN A 123 -0.25 4.26 -12.85
CA ASN A 123 0.10 5.28 -11.86
C ASN A 123 -0.78 6.53 -11.90
N ARG A 124 -2.04 6.38 -12.34
CA ARG A 124 -3.05 7.45 -12.34
C ARG A 124 -4.44 6.90 -11.96
N PRO A 125 -5.34 7.76 -11.45
CA PRO A 125 -6.74 7.40 -11.25
C PRO A 125 -7.40 6.96 -12.55
N ARG A 126 -8.47 6.17 -12.44
CA ARG A 126 -9.36 5.88 -13.57
C ARG A 126 -10.24 7.10 -13.84
N GLU A 127 -10.24 7.61 -15.07
CA GLU A 127 -11.18 8.62 -15.56
C GLU A 127 -12.60 8.07 -15.65
#